data_AF-A0A1I1XHB2-F1
#
_entry.id   AF-A0A1I1XHB2-F1
#
_cell.length_a   1.000
_cell.length_b   1.000
_cell.length_c   1.000
_cell.angle_alpha   90.00
_cell.angle_beta   90.00
_cell.angle_gamma   90.00
#
_symmetry.space_group_name_H-M   'P 1'
#
loop_
_entity.id
_entity.type
_entity.pdbx_description
1 polymer ?
#
loop_
_entity_poly.entity_id
_entity_poly.type
_entity_poly.pdbx_seq_one_letter_code
_entity_poly.pdbx_strand_id
1 'polypeptide(L)'
;MLEEQVLALIKERYGEAKSEQKDKTSIKDLEKQVARLEAKKTSDFEKYKLGKITKLKFIESKKSIDKELESLSERIDELSKQDEVVKGNELTRELMEKYIDSVLCEGSIVQKIIWK
;
A
#
# COMPACT_ATOMS: atom_id res chain seq x y z
N MET A 1 11.80 -18.75 23.14
CA MET A 1 13.15 -18.18 22.93
C MET A 1 13.08 -16.65 22.95
N LEU A 2 14.20 -15.94 23.12
CA LEU A 2 14.21 -14.47 23.17
C LEU A 2 13.67 -13.84 21.87
N GLU A 3 14.04 -14.42 20.74
CA GLU A 3 13.62 -13.99 19.40
C GLU A 3 12.10 -14.04 19.20
N GLU A 4 11.45 -15.08 19.73
CA GLU A 4 9.99 -15.23 19.70
C GLU A 4 9.27 -14.14 20.51
N GLN A 5 9.83 -13.75 21.66
CA GLN A 5 9.29 -12.67 22.49
C GLN A 5 9.37 -11.33 21.75
N VAL A 6 10.51 -11.04 21.12
CA VAL A 6 10.70 -9.81 20.33
C VAL A 6 9.76 -9.80 19.14
N LEU A 7 9.63 -10.91 18.40
CA LEU A 7 8.72 -11.01 17.27
C LEU A 7 7.25 -10.81 17.67
N ALA A 8 6.82 -11.39 18.79
CA ALA A 8 5.47 -11.22 19.31
C ALA A 8 5.16 -9.75 19.63
N LEU A 9 6.09 -9.04 20.26
CA LEU A 9 5.96 -7.60 20.56
C LEU A 9 5.95 -6.74 19.29
N ILE A 10 6.74 -7.09 18.28
CA ILE A 10 6.70 -6.43 16.97
C ILE A 10 5.31 -6.63 16.31
N LYS A 11 4.79 -7.87 16.30
CA LYS A 11 3.46 -8.19 15.74
C LYS A 11 2.31 -7.53 16.51
N GLU A 12 2.40 -7.45 17.84
CA GLU A 12 1.41 -6.76 18.66
C GLU A 12 1.34 -5.26 18.35
N ARG A 13 2.51 -4.64 18.13
CA ARG A 13 2.62 -3.20 17.90
C ARG A 13 2.27 -2.78 16.46
N TYR A 14 2.68 -3.56 15.46
CA TYR A 14 2.56 -3.21 14.03
C TYR A 14 1.58 -4.10 13.26
N GLY A 15 0.93 -5.05 13.92
CA GLY A 15 -0.03 -6.00 13.35
C GLY A 15 0.62 -7.25 12.74
N GLU A 16 -0.17 -8.31 12.58
CA GLU A 16 0.21 -9.57 11.91
C GLU A 16 -0.50 -9.73 10.56
N ALA A 17 0.26 -10.04 9.50
CA ALA A 17 -0.25 -10.02 8.12
C ALA A 17 -1.12 -11.25 7.83
N LYS A 18 -2.31 -11.05 7.27
CA LYS A 18 -3.11 -12.12 6.64
C LYS A 18 -2.76 -12.24 5.15
N SER A 19 -2.29 -13.41 4.74
CA SER A 19 -2.13 -13.94 3.36
C SER A 19 -1.83 -12.93 2.22
N GLU A 20 -0.54 -12.73 1.92
CA GLU A 20 0.01 -11.77 0.95
C GLU A 20 -0.33 -11.95 -0.54
N GLN A 21 -0.80 -13.11 -0.98
CA GLN A 21 -0.91 -13.38 -2.43
C GLN A 21 -2.11 -12.70 -3.10
N LYS A 22 -3.17 -12.43 -2.33
CA LYS A 22 -4.41 -11.86 -2.88
C LYS A 22 -4.29 -10.35 -3.12
N ASP A 23 -3.51 -9.66 -2.29
CA ASP A 23 -3.42 -8.20 -2.30
C ASP A 23 -2.46 -7.67 -3.35
N LYS A 24 -1.32 -8.36 -3.59
CA LYS A 24 -0.36 -7.97 -4.65
C LYS A 24 -0.94 -8.09 -6.07
N THR A 25 -1.78 -9.09 -6.30
CA THR A 25 -2.51 -9.22 -7.59
C THR A 25 -3.53 -8.08 -7.74
N SER A 26 -4.20 -7.73 -6.64
CA SER A 26 -5.21 -6.67 -6.60
C SER A 26 -4.61 -5.28 -6.87
N ILE A 27 -3.45 -4.94 -6.30
CA ILE A 27 -2.78 -3.64 -6.54
C ILE A 27 -2.39 -3.49 -8.02
N LYS A 28 -1.75 -4.50 -8.62
CA LYS A 28 -1.37 -4.46 -10.05
C LYS A 28 -2.56 -4.26 -10.97
N ASP A 29 -3.71 -4.84 -10.63
CA ASP A 29 -4.93 -4.66 -11.42
C ASP A 29 -5.57 -3.29 -11.23
N LEU A 30 -5.41 -2.64 -10.06
CA LEU A 30 -5.78 -1.24 -9.85
C LEU A 30 -4.85 -0.29 -10.63
N GLU A 31 -3.54 -0.53 -10.62
CA GLU A 31 -2.56 0.26 -11.41
C GLU A 31 -2.86 0.19 -12.92
N LYS A 32 -3.22 -0.99 -13.44
CA LYS A 32 -3.65 -1.14 -14.84
C LYS A 32 -4.92 -0.33 -15.14
N GLN A 33 -5.85 -0.23 -14.20
CA GLN A 33 -7.06 0.59 -14.39
C GLN A 33 -6.73 2.08 -14.42
N VAL A 34 -5.83 2.54 -13.54
CA VAL A 34 -5.30 3.92 -13.57
C VAL A 34 -4.71 4.24 -14.94
N ALA A 35 -3.80 3.40 -15.44
CA ALA A 35 -3.17 3.62 -16.75
C ALA A 35 -4.19 3.68 -17.91
N ARG A 36 -5.25 2.86 -17.86
CA ARG A 36 -6.34 2.90 -18.86
C ARG A 36 -7.13 4.20 -18.80
N LEU A 37 -7.42 4.69 -17.60
CA LEU A 37 -8.16 5.94 -17.38
C LEU A 37 -7.33 7.15 -17.83
N GLU A 38 -6.04 7.17 -17.56
CA GLU A 38 -5.12 8.20 -18.05
C GLU A 38 -5.02 8.21 -19.58
N ALA A 39 -4.90 7.04 -20.20
CA ALA A 39 -4.92 6.91 -21.66
C ALA A 39 -6.24 7.40 -22.26
N LYS A 40 -7.37 7.08 -21.61
CA LYS A 40 -8.70 7.58 -22.01
C LYS A 40 -8.79 9.10 -21.91
N LYS A 41 -8.29 9.70 -20.82
CA LYS A 41 -8.28 11.16 -20.62
C LYS A 41 -7.50 11.87 -21.73
N THR A 42 -6.34 11.33 -22.11
CA THR A 42 -5.53 11.84 -23.23
C THR A 42 -6.28 11.70 -24.56
N SER A 43 -6.86 10.53 -24.82
CA SER A 43 -7.65 10.29 -26.05
C SER A 43 -8.86 11.23 -26.17
N ASP A 44 -9.57 11.48 -25.07
CA ASP A 44 -10.71 12.40 -25.06
C ASP A 44 -10.26 13.85 -25.29
N PHE A 45 -9.11 14.25 -24.76
CA PHE A 45 -8.52 15.56 -25.03
C PHE A 45 -8.16 15.73 -26.52
N GLU A 46 -7.55 14.72 -27.14
CA GLU A 46 -7.26 14.73 -28.57
C GLU A 46 -8.53 14.81 -29.43
N LYS A 47 -9.55 14.01 -29.10
CA LYS A 47 -10.85 14.05 -29.79
C LYS A 47 -11.50 15.43 -29.66
N TYR A 48 -11.40 16.06 -28.49
CA TYR A 48 -11.90 17.41 -28.27
C TYR A 48 -11.15 18.43 -29.14
N LYS A 49 -9.82 18.37 -29.14
CA LYS A 49 -8.96 19.25 -29.96
C LYS A 49 -9.26 19.10 -31.46
N LEU A 50 -9.55 17.89 -31.92
CA LEU A 50 -9.92 17.59 -33.31
C LEU A 50 -11.40 17.88 -33.62
N GLY A 51 -12.19 18.41 -32.68
CA GLY A 51 -13.61 18.71 -32.88
C GLY A 51 -14.52 17.48 -32.96
N LYS A 52 -14.01 16.27 -32.66
CA LYS A 52 -14.77 15.01 -32.68
C LYS A 52 -15.74 14.88 -31.49
N ILE A 53 -15.49 15.61 -30.40
CA ILE A 53 -16.39 15.72 -29.25
C ILE A 53 -16.56 17.18 -28.84
N THR A 54 -17.68 17.50 -28.20
CA THR A 54 -17.96 18.84 -27.70
C THR A 54 -17.21 19.12 -26.39
N LYS A 55 -17.00 20.41 -26.09
CA LYS A 55 -16.40 20.85 -24.82
C LYS A 55 -17.17 20.30 -23.61
N LEU A 56 -18.50 20.30 -23.65
CA LEU A 56 -19.35 19.77 -22.57
C LEU A 56 -19.06 18.28 -22.33
N LYS A 57 -19.09 17.46 -23.39
CA LYS A 57 -18.78 16.02 -23.28
C LYS A 57 -17.37 15.76 -22.76
N PHE A 58 -16.40 16.56 -23.18
CA PHE A 58 -15.04 16.47 -22.66
C PHE A 58 -14.97 16.78 -21.15
N ILE A 59 -15.61 17.86 -20.70
CA ILE A 59 -15.63 18.26 -19.29
C ILE A 59 -16.31 17.19 -18.43
N GLU A 60 -17.43 16.63 -18.88
CA GLU A 60 -18.14 15.56 -18.17
C GLU A 60 -17.28 14.29 -18.09
N SER A 61 -16.66 13.86 -19.21
CA SER A 61 -15.76 12.71 -19.23
C SER A 61 -14.56 12.92 -18.30
N LYS A 62 -13.91 14.09 -18.36
CA LYS A 62 -12.80 14.47 -17.48
C LYS A 62 -13.21 14.39 -16.01
N LYS A 63 -14.37 14.93 -15.65
CA LYS A 63 -14.85 14.93 -14.26
C LYS A 63 -15.12 13.51 -13.75
N SER A 64 -15.68 12.63 -14.58
CA SER A 64 -15.87 11.21 -14.21
C SER A 64 -14.52 10.52 -14.00
N ILE A 65 -13.60 10.68 -14.95
CA ILE A 65 -12.27 10.05 -14.90
C ILE A 65 -11.49 10.54 -13.68
N ASP A 66 -11.49 11.84 -13.41
CA ASP A 66 -10.77 12.41 -12.27
C ASP A 66 -11.30 11.83 -10.93
N LYS A 67 -12.63 11.66 -10.80
CA LYS A 67 -13.25 11.06 -9.62
C LYS A 67 -12.91 9.57 -9.47
N GLU A 68 -12.90 8.83 -10.58
CA GLU A 68 -12.50 7.41 -10.58
C GLU A 68 -11.03 7.24 -10.21
N LEU A 69 -10.14 8.12 -10.71
CA LEU A 69 -8.72 8.12 -10.35
C LEU A 69 -8.48 8.41 -8.88
N GLU A 70 -9.21 9.37 -8.29
CA GLU A 70 -9.14 9.69 -6.86
C GLU A 70 -9.52 8.46 -6.01
N SER A 71 -10.63 7.80 -6.33
CA SER A 71 -11.06 6.59 -5.63
C SER A 71 -10.08 5.42 -5.78
N LEU A 72 -9.48 5.24 -6.95
CA LEU A 72 -8.46 4.22 -7.17
C LEU A 72 -7.18 4.52 -6.38
N SER A 73 -6.78 5.78 -6.29
CA SER A 73 -5.62 6.22 -5.52
C SER A 73 -5.79 5.94 -4.03
N GLU A 74 -6.96 6.27 -3.46
CA GLU A 74 -7.28 5.96 -2.06
C GLU A 74 -7.20 4.45 -1.80
N ARG A 75 -7.77 3.64 -2.69
CA ARG A 75 -7.79 2.18 -2.54
C ARG A 75 -6.40 1.55 -2.65
N ILE A 76 -5.54 2.09 -3.52
CA ILE A 76 -4.13 1.67 -3.61
C ILE A 76 -3.37 2.05 -2.34
N ASP A 77 -3.59 3.25 -1.80
CA ASP A 77 -2.96 3.71 -0.56
C ASP A 77 -3.39 2.85 0.65
N GLU A 78 -4.68 2.53 0.77
CA GLU A 78 -5.20 1.62 1.79
C GLU A 78 -4.57 0.21 1.71
N LEU A 79 -4.47 -0.36 0.50
CA LEU A 79 -3.83 -1.67 0.29
C LEU A 79 -2.32 -1.62 0.56
N SER A 80 -1.65 -0.51 0.23
CA SER A 80 -0.22 -0.35 0.47
C SER A 80 0.09 -0.26 1.97
N LYS A 81 -0.77 0.40 2.75
CA LYS A 81 -0.69 0.44 4.22
C LYS A 81 -0.86 -0.95 4.86
N GLN A 82 -1.66 -1.83 4.25
CA GLN A 82 -1.77 -3.22 4.70
C GLN A 82 -0.50 -4.05 4.45
N ASP A 83 0.39 -3.61 3.56
CA ASP A 83 1.66 -4.29 3.28
C ASP A 83 2.78 -3.93 4.29
N GLU A 84 2.56 -2.93 5.17
CA GLU A 84 3.48 -2.58 6.28
C GLU A 84 3.43 -3.56 7.46
N VAL A 85 2.54 -4.55 7.40
CA VAL A 85 2.31 -5.51 8.46
C VAL A 85 3.43 -6.56 8.53
N VAL A 86 3.75 -7.03 9.74
CA VAL A 86 4.89 -7.94 9.99
C VAL A 86 4.59 -9.32 9.43
N LYS A 87 5.48 -9.81 8.57
CA LYS A 87 5.35 -11.07 7.84
C LYS A 87 6.33 -12.11 8.38
N GLY A 88 5.87 -13.35 8.52
CA GLY A 88 6.69 -14.50 8.92
C GLY A 88 6.53 -14.94 10.38
N ASN A 89 7.06 -16.13 10.66
CA ASN A 89 7.03 -16.76 11.99
C ASN A 89 8.36 -16.64 12.75
N GLU A 90 9.36 -16.02 12.13
CA GLU A 90 10.71 -15.88 12.67
C GLU A 90 11.15 -14.42 12.68
N LEU A 91 11.97 -14.05 13.66
CA LEU A 91 12.55 -12.73 13.76
C LEU A 91 13.71 -12.59 12.76
N THR A 92 13.49 -11.90 11.66
CA THR A 92 14.55 -11.64 10.67
C THR A 92 15.35 -10.38 11.04
N ARG A 93 16.60 -10.32 10.58
CA ARG A 93 17.45 -9.13 10.72
C ARG A 93 16.80 -7.88 10.13
N GLU A 94 16.12 -8.01 8.99
CA GLU A 94 15.40 -6.91 8.34
C GLU A 94 14.27 -6.35 9.24
N LEU A 95 13.52 -7.21 9.94
CA LEU A 95 12.49 -6.77 10.88
C LEU A 95 13.10 -6.03 12.08
N MET A 96 14.22 -6.52 12.62
CA MET A 96 14.94 -5.82 13.68
C MET A 96 15.42 -4.44 13.22
N GLU A 97 16.09 -4.36 12.06
CA GLU A 97 16.60 -3.08 11.55
C GLU A 97 15.47 -2.09 11.19
N LYS A 98 14.30 -2.57 10.77
CA LYS A 98 13.16 -1.74 10.38
C LYS A 98 12.43 -1.14 11.58
N TYR A 99 12.17 -1.92 12.63
CA TYR A 99 11.26 -1.51 13.71
C TYR A 99 11.96 -1.23 15.05
N ILE A 100 13.18 -1.74 15.24
CA ILE A 100 13.87 -1.73 16.53
C ILE A 100 15.17 -0.91 16.43
N ASP A 101 15.38 -0.04 17.42
CA ASP A 101 16.64 0.66 17.62
C ASP A 101 17.53 -0.11 18.60
N SER A 102 16.98 -0.57 19.72
CA SER A 102 17.68 -1.45 20.67
C SER A 102 16.74 -2.29 21.52
N VAL A 103 17.24 -3.42 22.03
CA VAL A 103 16.52 -4.32 22.95
C VAL A 103 17.31 -4.45 24.25
N LEU A 104 16.65 -4.18 25.37
CA LEU A 104 17.18 -4.36 26.71
C LEU A 104 16.70 -5.71 27.25
N CYS A 105 17.64 -6.61 27.49
CA CYS A 105 17.38 -7.96 27.98
C CYS A 105 18.02 -8.18 29.34
N GLU A 106 17.32 -8.91 30.21
CA GLU A 106 17.88 -9.44 31.45
C GLU A 106 17.87 -10.97 31.35
N GLY A 107 19.04 -11.56 31.14
CA GLY A 107 19.15 -12.97 30.78
C GLY A 107 18.41 -13.29 29.48
N SER A 108 17.43 -14.20 29.56
CA SER A 108 16.64 -14.66 28.41
C SER A 108 15.27 -13.96 28.28
N ILE A 109 15.05 -12.84 28.97
CA ILE A 109 13.77 -12.12 29.02
C ILE A 109 13.95 -10.70 28.46
N VAL A 110 13.03 -10.30 27.58
CA VAL A 110 12.95 -8.93 27.05
C VAL A 110 12.33 -8.03 28.10
N GLN A 111 13.08 -7.06 28.62
CA GLN A 111 12.58 -6.08 29.59
C GLN A 111 11.99 -4.86 28.87
N LYS A 112 12.67 -4.38 27.82
CA LYS A 112 12.24 -3.19 27.10
C LYS A 112 12.77 -3.18 25.67
N ILE A 113 11.93 -2.77 24.74
CA ILE A 113 12.32 -2.47 23.35
C ILE A 113 12.30 -0.96 23.16
N ILE A 114 13.38 -0.43 22.61
CA ILE A 114 13.46 0.92 22.06
C ILE A 114 13.15 0.82 20.57
N TRP A 115 12.06 1.46 20.18
CA TRP A 115 11.51 1.41 18.84
C TRP A 115 12.02 2.60 18.02
N LYS A 116 12.10 2.43 16.71
CA LYS A 116 12.36 3.54 15.78
C LYS A 116 11.12 4.39 15.54
#